data_AF-J6EM35-F1
#
_entry.id   AF-J6EM35-F1
#
_cell.length_a   1.000
_cell.length_b   1.000
_cell.length_c   1.000
_cell.angle_alpha   90.00
_cell.angle_beta   90.00
_cell.angle_gamma   90.00
#
_symmetry.space_group_name_H-M   'P 1'
#
loop_
_entity.id
_entity.type
_entity.pdbx_description
1 polymer ?
#
loop_
_entity_poly.entity_id
_entity_poly.type
_entity_poly.pdbx_seq_one_letter_code
_entity_poly.pdbx_strand_id
1 'polypeptide(L)'
;MPLLESHLRLQQSFAALETHGQIVMAMLDQKYHLLAPGEEVDSSAVYNALQESIGVVPPVEGTAWQTQFGHLYGYGATYYSYLFDRAIASKVFATLFAKDPLNREKGEEFKRKLLSWGGGRDPWEMVGDVVGGAEGEAVAKGDQKSMELVGGWHIK
;
A
#
# COMPACT_ATOMS: atom_id res chain seq x y z
N MET A 1 -11.00 -0.23 -29.04
CA MET A 1 -10.06 -1.21 -29.62
C MET A 1 -10.24 -2.54 -28.88
N PRO A 2 -11.07 -3.47 -29.37
CA PRO A 2 -11.54 -4.61 -28.57
C PRO A 2 -10.45 -5.54 -28.01
N LEU A 3 -9.35 -5.71 -28.74
CA LEU A 3 -8.20 -6.52 -28.28
C LEU A 3 -7.48 -5.87 -27.10
N LEU A 4 -7.26 -4.55 -27.16
CA LEU A 4 -6.62 -3.80 -26.07
C LEU A 4 -7.49 -3.81 -24.81
N GLU A 5 -8.79 -3.57 -24.95
CA GLU A 5 -9.73 -3.64 -23.83
C GLU A 5 -9.78 -5.04 -23.20
N SER A 6 -9.71 -6.09 -24.02
CA SER A 6 -9.68 -7.48 -23.53
C SER A 6 -8.37 -7.80 -22.81
N HIS A 7 -7.24 -7.32 -23.33
CA HIS A 7 -5.95 -7.45 -22.67
C HIS A 7 -5.93 -6.76 -21.29
N LEU A 8 -6.42 -5.52 -21.21
CA LEU A 8 -6.49 -4.78 -19.94
C LEU A 8 -7.39 -5.48 -18.92
N ARG A 9 -8.54 -6.03 -19.34
CA ARG A 9 -9.40 -6.84 -18.46
C ARG A 9 -8.70 -8.10 -17.95
N LEU A 10 -7.97 -8.79 -18.83
CA LEU A 10 -7.23 -9.99 -18.43
C LEU A 10 -6.13 -9.66 -17.42
N GLN A 11 -5.41 -8.55 -17.58
CA GLN A 11 -4.41 -8.10 -16.61
C GLN A 11 -4.99 -7.83 -15.22
N GLN A 12 -6.27 -7.48 -15.11
CA GLN A 12 -6.92 -7.19 -13.83
C GLN A 12 -7.63 -8.42 -13.20
N SER A 13 -7.59 -9.58 -13.85
CA SER A 13 -8.44 -10.73 -13.46
C SER A 13 -8.15 -11.30 -12.07
N PHE A 14 -6.95 -11.08 -11.51
CA PHE A 14 -6.57 -11.56 -10.18
C PHE A 14 -6.15 -10.44 -9.20
N ALA A 15 -6.45 -9.17 -9.52
CA ALA A 15 -6.03 -8.02 -8.72
C ALA A 15 -6.48 -8.11 -7.23
N ALA A 16 -7.63 -8.73 -6.98
CA ALA A 16 -8.12 -8.97 -5.62
C ALA A 16 -7.28 -10.01 -4.85
N LEU A 17 -6.87 -11.11 -5.51
CA LEU A 17 -5.99 -12.13 -4.89
C LEU A 17 -4.59 -11.57 -4.64
N GLU A 18 -4.07 -10.77 -5.58
CA GLU A 18 -2.77 -10.10 -5.41
C GLU A 18 -2.80 -9.12 -4.23
N THR A 19 -3.87 -8.31 -4.14
CA THR A 19 -4.06 -7.36 -3.04
C THR A 19 -4.24 -8.09 -1.71
N HIS A 20 -4.97 -9.21 -1.70
CA HIS A 20 -5.08 -10.08 -0.52
C HIS A 20 -3.71 -10.61 -0.07
N GLY A 21 -2.87 -11.09 -0.99
CA GLY A 21 -1.52 -11.53 -0.66
C GLY A 21 -0.67 -10.42 -0.02
N GLN A 22 -0.78 -9.18 -0.52
CA GLN A 22 -0.13 -8.01 0.09
C GLN A 22 -0.64 -7.73 1.52
N ILE A 23 -1.96 -7.87 1.75
CA ILE A 23 -2.54 -7.72 3.09
C ILE A 23 -2.01 -8.78 4.05
N VAL A 24 -1.97 -10.06 3.63
CA VAL A 24 -1.42 -11.15 4.44
C VAL A 24 0.04 -10.88 4.81
N MET A 25 0.86 -10.44 3.85
CA MET A 25 2.26 -10.10 4.11
C MET A 25 2.41 -8.90 5.06
N ALA A 26 1.60 -7.85 4.90
CA ALA A 26 1.60 -6.70 5.79
C ALA A 26 1.19 -7.08 7.22
N MET A 27 0.16 -7.90 7.38
CA MET A 27 -0.29 -8.37 8.68
C MET A 27 0.72 -9.31 9.35
N LEU A 28 1.36 -10.18 8.56
CA LEU A 28 2.41 -11.06 9.06
C LEU A 28 3.63 -10.26 9.56
N ASP A 29 4.05 -9.28 8.78
CA ASP A 29 5.12 -8.35 9.13
C ASP A 29 4.83 -7.64 10.47
N GLN A 30 3.63 -7.09 10.64
CA GLN A 30 3.22 -6.50 11.92
C GLN A 30 3.22 -7.51 13.06
N LYS A 31 2.68 -8.73 12.86
CA LYS A 31 2.64 -9.76 13.90
C LYS A 31 4.02 -10.12 14.42
N TYR A 32 5.03 -10.21 13.55
CA TYR A 32 6.41 -10.50 13.99
C TYR A 32 7.07 -9.32 14.67
N HIS A 33 6.85 -8.08 14.20
CA HIS A 33 7.50 -6.90 14.76
C HIS A 33 6.81 -6.31 15.99
N LEU A 34 5.67 -6.88 16.42
CA LEU A 34 5.02 -6.59 17.70
C LEU A 34 5.51 -7.46 18.85
N LEU A 35 6.28 -8.53 18.56
CA LEU A 35 6.81 -9.43 19.57
C LEU A 35 7.85 -8.72 20.45
N ALA A 36 7.88 -9.09 21.73
CA ALA A 36 8.85 -8.53 22.65
C ALA A 36 10.27 -9.04 22.33
N PRO A 37 11.33 -8.24 22.58
CA PRO A 37 12.70 -8.72 22.44
C PRO A 37 12.94 -9.99 23.27
N GLY A 38 13.40 -11.06 22.61
CA GLY A 38 13.67 -12.36 23.26
C GLY A 38 12.45 -13.26 23.44
N GLU A 39 11.27 -12.86 22.95
CA GLU A 39 10.10 -13.74 22.90
C GLU A 39 10.34 -14.91 21.95
N GLU A 40 10.27 -16.14 22.47
CA GLU A 40 10.35 -17.34 21.64
C GLU A 40 8.99 -17.60 20.97
N VAL A 41 8.98 -17.60 19.65
CA VAL A 41 7.77 -17.85 18.85
C VAL A 41 8.02 -18.88 17.77
N ASP A 42 7.03 -19.73 17.51
CA ASP A 42 7.00 -20.50 16.27
C ASP A 42 6.46 -19.61 15.13
N SER A 43 7.39 -19.08 14.32
CA SER A 43 7.03 -18.24 13.17
C SER A 43 6.12 -18.97 12.17
N SER A 44 6.31 -20.28 11.95
CA SER A 44 5.45 -21.05 11.04
C SER A 44 4.02 -21.13 11.60
N ALA A 45 3.86 -21.33 12.90
CA ALA A 45 2.55 -21.36 13.54
C ALA A 45 1.83 -20.01 13.42
N VAL A 46 2.53 -18.89 13.59
CA VAL A 46 1.95 -17.54 13.41
C VAL A 46 1.47 -17.34 11.98
N TYR A 47 2.27 -17.72 10.98
CA TYR A 47 1.88 -17.60 9.58
C TYR A 47 0.71 -18.51 9.23
N ASN A 48 0.71 -19.77 9.69
CA ASN A 48 -0.37 -20.72 9.46
C ASN A 48 -1.68 -20.23 10.08
N ALA A 49 -1.65 -19.75 11.34
CA ALA A 49 -2.83 -19.18 11.99
C ALA A 49 -3.38 -17.95 11.25
N LEU A 50 -2.50 -17.10 10.70
CA LEU A 50 -2.92 -15.98 9.87
C LEU A 50 -3.61 -16.47 8.59
N GLN A 51 -3.02 -17.44 7.88
CA GLN A 51 -3.64 -18.04 6.70
C GLN A 51 -4.98 -18.71 7.00
N GLU A 52 -5.14 -19.40 8.14
CA GLU A 52 -6.44 -19.96 8.53
C GLU A 52 -7.48 -18.87 8.79
N SER A 53 -7.07 -17.74 9.37
CA SER A 53 -8.00 -16.68 9.75
C SER A 53 -8.53 -15.86 8.58
N ILE A 54 -7.70 -15.60 7.57
CA ILE A 54 -8.03 -14.68 6.47
C ILE A 54 -7.65 -15.20 5.09
N GLY A 55 -6.93 -16.31 4.99
CA GLY A 55 -6.42 -16.86 3.74
C GLY A 55 -7.52 -17.32 2.80
N VAL A 56 -7.26 -17.24 1.50
CA VAL A 56 -8.16 -17.78 0.46
C VAL A 56 -7.95 -19.29 0.28
N VAL A 57 -6.78 -19.79 0.69
CA VAL A 57 -6.40 -21.20 0.69
C VAL A 57 -5.92 -21.61 2.08
N PRO A 58 -6.13 -22.86 2.51
CA PRO A 58 -5.63 -23.34 3.79
C PRO A 58 -4.09 -23.43 3.78
N PRO A 59 -3.44 -23.30 4.96
CA PRO A 59 -1.99 -23.50 5.06
C PRO A 59 -1.61 -24.93 4.66
N VAL A 60 -0.41 -25.08 4.11
CA VAL A 60 0.16 -26.38 3.73
C VAL A 60 1.14 -26.83 4.81
N GLU A 61 0.86 -27.97 5.44
CA GLU A 61 1.72 -28.53 6.49
C GLU A 61 3.14 -28.81 6.00
N GLY A 62 4.11 -28.72 6.92
CA GLY A 62 5.52 -28.95 6.63
C GLY A 62 6.21 -27.86 5.81
N THR A 63 5.53 -26.75 5.52
CA THR A 63 6.11 -25.59 4.84
C THR A 63 6.52 -24.49 5.81
N ALA A 64 7.46 -23.64 5.39
CA ALA A 64 7.94 -22.48 6.15
C ALA A 64 8.08 -21.27 5.22
N TRP A 65 6.99 -20.91 4.52
CA TRP A 65 7.00 -19.87 3.49
C TRP A 65 7.55 -18.52 4.00
N GLN A 66 7.30 -18.18 5.26
CA GLN A 66 7.79 -16.94 5.88
C GLN A 66 9.33 -16.81 5.83
N THR A 67 10.07 -17.92 5.71
CA THR A 67 11.54 -17.90 5.56
C THR A 67 11.99 -17.33 4.21
N GLN A 68 11.10 -17.31 3.21
CA GLN A 68 11.32 -16.69 1.90
C GLN A 68 10.92 -15.21 1.89
N PHE A 69 10.28 -14.72 2.96
CA PHE A 69 9.80 -13.35 3.04
C PHE A 69 10.92 -12.39 3.44
N GLY A 70 11.81 -12.10 2.49
CA GLY A 70 13.02 -11.31 2.72
C GLY A 70 12.77 -9.88 3.23
N HIS A 71 11.58 -9.31 3.02
CA HIS A 71 11.23 -7.96 3.48
C HIS A 71 11.15 -7.84 5.01
N LEU A 72 11.03 -8.97 5.73
CA LEU A 72 11.13 -8.96 7.18
C LEU A 72 12.46 -8.39 7.68
N TYR A 73 13.51 -8.38 6.84
CA TYR A 73 14.79 -7.78 7.14
C TYR A 73 15.05 -6.55 6.26
N GLY A 74 15.34 -5.40 6.90
CA GLY A 74 15.59 -4.13 6.20
C GLY A 74 14.32 -3.36 5.78
N TYR A 75 13.16 -4.00 5.74
CA TYR A 75 11.84 -3.39 5.52
C TYR A 75 10.80 -3.77 6.60
N GLY A 76 11.29 -4.38 7.68
CA GLY A 76 10.46 -4.89 8.76
C GLY A 76 9.60 -3.82 9.43
N ALA A 77 8.41 -4.21 9.86
CA ALA A 77 7.36 -3.36 10.42
C ALA A 77 6.78 -2.31 9.45
N THR A 78 7.21 -2.29 8.18
CA THR A 78 6.78 -1.29 7.21
C THR A 78 6.12 -1.88 5.97
N TYR A 79 5.93 -3.20 5.85
CA TYR A 79 5.40 -3.80 4.61
C TYR A 79 3.99 -3.30 4.22
N TYR A 80 3.19 -2.82 5.19
CA TYR A 80 1.90 -2.20 4.92
C TYR A 80 1.99 -0.96 4.01
N SER A 81 3.16 -0.33 3.92
CA SER A 81 3.41 0.83 3.07
C SER A 81 3.08 0.57 1.60
N TYR A 82 3.26 -0.67 1.08
CA TYR A 82 2.94 -0.97 -0.31
C TYR A 82 1.46 -0.73 -0.64
N LEU A 83 0.55 -1.12 0.26
CA LEU A 83 -0.87 -0.88 0.10
C LEU A 83 -1.22 0.60 0.35
N PHE A 84 -0.59 1.17 1.37
CA PHE A 84 -0.77 2.57 1.75
C PHE A 84 -0.37 3.53 0.60
N ASP A 85 0.81 3.32 0.01
CA ASP A 85 1.35 4.10 -1.10
C ASP A 85 0.55 3.88 -2.39
N ARG A 86 0.00 2.69 -2.62
CA ARG A 86 -0.95 2.45 -3.73
C ARG A 86 -2.21 3.30 -3.58
N ALA A 87 -2.74 3.44 -2.36
CA ALA A 87 -3.89 4.30 -2.09
C ALA A 87 -3.56 5.78 -2.33
N ILE A 88 -2.39 6.25 -1.86
CA ILE A 88 -1.89 7.61 -2.13
C ILE A 88 -1.71 7.85 -3.63
N ALA A 89 -1.04 6.94 -4.35
CA ALA A 89 -0.81 7.07 -5.78
C ALA A 89 -2.13 7.11 -6.58
N SER A 90 -3.09 6.25 -6.23
CA SER A 90 -4.45 6.25 -6.79
C SER A 90 -5.13 7.60 -6.58
N LYS A 91 -5.05 8.17 -5.37
CA LYS A 91 -5.61 9.48 -5.06
C LYS A 91 -4.94 10.60 -5.85
N VAL A 92 -3.61 10.64 -5.88
CA VAL A 92 -2.85 11.64 -6.65
C VAL A 92 -3.22 11.58 -8.13
N PHE A 93 -3.31 10.37 -8.71
CA PHE A 93 -3.74 10.18 -10.09
C PHE A 93 -5.19 10.67 -10.30
N ALA A 94 -6.09 10.34 -9.38
CA ALA A 94 -7.48 10.79 -9.45
C ALA A 94 -7.60 12.32 -9.42
N THR A 95 -6.79 12.99 -8.59
CA THR A 95 -6.80 14.45 -8.44
C THR A 95 -6.21 15.17 -9.65
N LEU A 96 -5.11 14.67 -10.20
CA LEU A 96 -4.36 15.39 -11.25
C LEU A 96 -4.66 14.91 -12.67
N PHE A 97 -4.87 13.62 -12.87
CA PHE A 97 -4.73 12.99 -14.20
C PHE A 97 -5.97 12.24 -14.69
N ALA A 98 -6.96 11.96 -13.84
CA ALA A 98 -8.14 11.18 -14.24
C ALA A 98 -8.95 11.80 -15.39
N LYS A 99 -8.99 13.13 -15.49
CA LYS A 99 -9.70 13.83 -16.58
C LYS A 99 -8.91 13.82 -17.89
N ASP A 100 -7.59 14.04 -17.79
CA ASP A 100 -6.67 14.13 -18.92
C ASP A 100 -5.28 13.63 -18.47
N PRO A 101 -4.95 12.35 -18.72
CA PRO A 101 -3.72 11.75 -18.22
C PRO A 101 -2.43 12.35 -18.80
N LEU A 102 -2.52 13.07 -19.92
CA LEU A 102 -1.36 13.66 -20.61
C LEU A 102 -1.31 15.18 -20.43
N ASN A 103 -2.07 15.73 -19.49
CA ASN A 103 -2.13 17.16 -19.25
C ASN A 103 -0.78 17.71 -18.74
N ARG A 104 -0.16 18.60 -19.53
CA ARG A 104 1.16 19.17 -19.21
C ARG A 104 1.14 20.02 -17.94
N GLU A 105 0.11 20.83 -17.73
CA GLU A 105 0.03 21.72 -16.56
C GLU A 105 -0.08 20.90 -15.27
N LYS A 106 -0.85 19.81 -15.29
CA LYS A 106 -0.95 18.87 -14.17
C LYS A 106 0.33 18.08 -13.93
N GLY A 107 1.10 17.79 -14.97
CA GLY A 107 2.46 17.25 -14.85
C GLY A 107 3.41 18.20 -14.11
N GLU A 108 3.41 19.49 -14.44
CA GLU A 108 4.23 20.49 -13.73
C GLU A 108 3.77 20.69 -12.28
N GLU A 109 2.46 20.60 -12.02
CA GLU A 109 1.90 20.60 -10.67
C GLU A 109 2.43 19.42 -9.84
N PHE A 110 2.36 18.20 -10.37
CA PHE A 110 2.90 16.99 -9.73
C PHE A 110 4.39 17.12 -9.42
N LYS A 111 5.18 17.59 -10.40
CA LYS A 111 6.62 17.80 -10.25
C LYS A 111 6.93 18.80 -9.13
N ARG A 112 6.30 19.96 -9.11
CA ARG A 112 6.58 21.04 -8.16
C ARG A 112 6.07 20.75 -6.74
N LYS A 113 4.90 20.10 -6.63
CA LYS A 113 4.28 19.86 -5.32
C LYS A 113 4.82 18.60 -4.63
N LEU A 114 5.14 17.56 -5.39
CA LEU A 114 5.54 16.26 -4.84
C LEU A 114 6.99 15.92 -5.17
N LEU A 115 7.36 15.81 -6.46
CA LEU A 115 8.63 15.18 -6.83
C LEU A 115 9.89 16.01 -6.54
N SER A 116 9.83 17.33 -6.70
CA SER A 116 11.03 18.20 -6.64
C SER A 116 11.69 18.25 -5.28
N TRP A 117 11.00 17.82 -4.23
CA TRP A 117 11.46 17.90 -2.85
C TRP A 117 12.32 16.72 -2.43
N GLY A 118 12.18 15.55 -3.08
CA GLY A 118 12.77 14.31 -2.57
C GLY A 118 12.36 14.08 -1.11
N GLY A 119 13.35 13.84 -0.23
CA GLY A 119 13.13 13.75 1.22
C GLY A 119 13.25 15.09 1.98
N GLY A 120 13.35 16.23 1.27
CA GLY A 120 13.59 17.55 1.87
C GLY A 120 12.34 18.27 2.38
N ARG A 121 11.16 17.67 2.25
CA ARG A 121 9.87 18.19 2.73
C ARG A 121 9.05 17.07 3.34
N ASP A 122 8.17 17.43 4.28
CA ASP A 122 7.26 16.48 4.91
C ASP A 122 6.33 15.83 3.85
N PRO A 123 6.26 14.48 3.79
CA PRO A 123 5.46 13.78 2.79
C PRO A 123 3.95 14.00 2.94
N TRP A 124 3.44 14.19 4.15
CA TRP A 124 2.03 14.47 4.37
C TRP A 124 1.64 15.83 3.82
N GLU A 125 2.46 16.85 4.06
CA GLU A 125 2.25 18.18 3.46
C GLU A 125 2.28 18.10 1.93
N MET A 126 3.23 17.36 1.35
CA MET A 126 3.33 17.23 -0.10
C MET A 126 2.11 16.55 -0.71
N VAL A 127 1.62 15.46 -0.09
CA VAL A 127 0.38 14.80 -0.53
C VAL A 127 -0.83 15.73 -0.33
N GLY A 128 -0.90 16.42 0.81
CA GLY A 128 -1.96 17.38 1.11
C GLY A 128 -2.03 18.52 0.09
N ASP A 129 -0.89 19.07 -0.32
CA ASP A 129 -0.81 20.11 -1.36
C ASP A 129 -1.33 19.64 -2.72
N VAL A 130 -1.08 18.37 -3.06
CA VAL A 130 -1.58 17.78 -4.31
C VAL A 130 -3.08 17.55 -4.23
N VAL A 131 -3.58 16.99 -3.12
CA VAL A 131 -5.02 16.70 -2.93
C VAL A 131 -5.82 18.01 -2.86
N GLY A 132 -5.33 19.01 -2.14
CA GLY A 132 -5.94 20.33 -2.00
C GLY A 132 -7.27 20.35 -1.23
N GLY A 133 -7.76 21.56 -0.97
CA GLY A 133 -9.01 21.80 -0.24
C GLY A 133 -9.01 21.23 1.18
N ALA A 134 -10.20 21.04 1.76
CA ALA A 134 -10.35 20.56 3.13
C ALA A 134 -9.80 19.14 3.34
N GLU A 135 -9.86 18.28 2.32
CA GLU A 135 -9.28 16.93 2.39
C GLU A 135 -7.76 16.99 2.40
N GLY A 136 -7.14 17.83 1.56
CA GLY A 136 -5.69 18.05 1.56
C GLY A 136 -5.19 18.60 2.90
N GLU A 137 -5.90 19.56 3.49
CA GLU A 137 -5.61 20.09 4.83
C GLU A 137 -5.71 19.02 5.94
N ALA A 138 -6.63 18.06 5.79
CA ALA A 138 -6.77 16.95 6.73
C ALA A 138 -5.64 15.92 6.60
N VAL A 139 -5.22 15.61 5.37
CA VAL A 139 -4.11 14.68 5.10
C VAL A 139 -2.78 15.28 5.55
N ALA A 140 -2.55 16.57 5.32
CA ALA A 140 -1.29 17.26 5.62
C ALA A 140 -0.88 17.21 7.10
N LYS A 141 -1.81 16.87 8.00
CA LYS A 141 -1.53 16.74 9.44
C LYS A 141 -0.69 15.51 9.79
N GLY A 142 -0.72 14.47 8.96
CA GLY A 142 0.03 13.24 9.18
C GLY A 142 -0.29 12.50 10.49
N ASP A 143 -1.48 12.71 11.05
CA ASP A 143 -1.91 12.09 12.31
C ASP A 143 -2.68 10.79 12.08
N GLN A 144 -3.18 10.17 13.14
CA GLN A 144 -3.99 8.94 13.05
C GLN A 144 -5.21 9.13 12.12
N LYS A 145 -5.84 10.30 12.11
CA LYS A 145 -6.99 10.56 11.22
C LYS A 145 -6.53 10.71 9.77
N SER A 146 -5.34 11.27 9.53
CA SER A 146 -4.73 11.28 8.20
C SER A 146 -4.48 9.85 7.70
N MET A 147 -4.02 8.94 8.56
CA MET A 147 -3.86 7.51 8.24
C MET A 147 -5.20 6.84 7.90
N GLU A 148 -6.23 7.04 8.73
CA GLU A 148 -7.58 6.50 8.49
C GLU A 148 -8.18 7.04 7.18
N LEU A 149 -7.97 8.33 6.89
CA LEU A 149 -8.42 8.97 5.66
C LEU A 149 -7.77 8.34 4.42
N VAL A 150 -6.45 8.13 4.44
CA VAL A 150 -5.74 7.42 3.36
C VAL A 150 -6.22 5.96 3.25
N GLY A 151 -6.50 5.30 4.37
CA GLY A 151 -7.09 3.96 4.37
C GLY A 151 -8.48 3.89 3.71
N GLY A 152 -9.21 5.00 3.69
CA GLY A 152 -10.48 5.15 2.94
C GLY A 152 -10.29 5.43 1.44
N TRP A 153 -9.09 5.76 1.00
CA TRP A 153 -8.80 5.93 -0.42
C TRP A 153 -8.72 4.57 -1.09
N HIS A 154 -9.58 4.37 -2.08
CA HIS A 154 -9.71 3.07 -2.74
C HIS A 154 -8.48 2.79 -3.59
N ILE A 155 -7.92 1.59 -3.43
CA ILE A 155 -6.97 1.01 -4.35
C ILE A 155 -7.78 0.51 -5.56
N LYS A 156 -7.55 1.11 -6.73
CA LYS A 156 -8.18 0.70 -7.99
C LYS A 156 -7.38 -0.38 -8.69
#